data_AF-X1CQ27-F1
#
_entry.id   AF-X1CQ27-F1
#
_cell.length_a   1.000
_cell.length_b   1.000
_cell.length_c   1.000
_cell.angle_alpha   90.00
_cell.angle_beta   90.00
_cell.angle_gamma   90.00
#
_symmetry.space_group_name_H-M   'P 1'
#
loop_
_entity.id
_entity.type
_entity.pdbx_description
1 polymer ?
#
loop_
_entity_poly.entity_id
_entity_poly.type
_entity_poly.pdbx_seq_one_letter_code
_entity_poly.pdbx_strand_id
1 'polypeptide(L)' 'HPDWNEKTYSFVYLDGPHMTKDVITEAVWFANRSAPHTRIVIDDIDKMEISVIAHVLTFFDFKTIEMGDTKICLEKK' A
#
# COMPACT_ATOMS: atom_id res chain seq x y z
N HIS A 1 -11.65 27.43 -11.04
CA HIS A 1 -11.50 27.12 -9.60
C HIS A 1 -10.93 25.72 -9.57
N PRO A 2 -9.70 25.46 -9.08
CA PRO A 2 -9.12 24.13 -9.22
C PRO A 2 -9.93 23.14 -8.37
N ASP A 3 -10.16 21.97 -8.94
CA ASP A 3 -10.93 20.89 -8.36
C ASP A 3 -10.18 20.28 -7.17
N TRP A 4 -10.54 20.69 -5.95
CA TRP A 4 -10.00 20.16 -4.68
C TRP A 4 -10.42 18.69 -4.40
N ASN A 5 -10.92 17.97 -5.42
CA ASN A 5 -11.59 16.68 -5.26
C ASN A 5 -10.68 15.46 -5.47
N GLU A 6 -9.45 15.64 -5.94
CA GLU A 6 -8.47 14.56 -6.03
C GLU A 6 -7.53 14.60 -4.82
N LYS A 7 -8.05 14.21 -3.65
CA LYS A 7 -7.20 13.99 -2.47
C LYS A 7 -6.26 12.83 -2.74
N THR A 8 -4.99 13.13 -2.99
CA THR A 8 -3.94 12.14 -3.07
C THR A 8 -3.31 11.88 -1.70
N TYR A 9 -3.00 10.64 -1.38
CA TYR A 9 -2.33 10.23 -0.16
C TYR A 9 -0.83 10.14 -0.40
N SER A 10 -0.01 10.77 0.45
CA SER A 10 1.46 10.64 0.41
C SER A 10 1.99 9.56 1.36
N PHE A 11 1.18 9.12 2.33
CA PHE A 11 1.54 8.09 3.29
C PHE A 11 0.28 7.34 3.72
N VAL A 12 0.36 6.00 3.77
CA VAL A 12 -0.72 5.10 4.18
C VAL A 12 -0.14 4.03 5.09
N TYR A 13 -0.83 3.76 6.19
CA TYR A 13 -0.51 2.68 7.11
C TYR A 13 -1.72 1.75 7.19
N LEU A 14 -1.56 0.50 6.78
CA LEU A 14 -2.61 -0.52 6.80
C LEU A 14 -2.47 -1.38 8.06
N ASP A 15 -3.37 -1.12 9.02
CA ASP A 15 -3.47 -1.77 10.34
C ASP A 15 -4.81 -2.53 10.51
N GLY A 16 -5.44 -2.87 9.37
CA GLY A 16 -6.79 -3.42 9.31
C GLY A 16 -6.87 -4.93 9.49
N PRO A 17 -8.08 -5.52 9.49
CA PRO A 17 -8.27 -6.97 9.65
C PRO A 17 -7.42 -7.77 8.64
N HIS A 18 -6.56 -8.67 9.15
CA HIS A 18 -5.37 -9.19 8.47
C HIS A 18 -5.61 -10.27 7.39
N MET A 19 -6.79 -10.33 6.75
CA MET A 19 -6.96 -11.27 5.64
C MET A 19 -6.36 -10.68 4.36
N THR A 20 -5.58 -11.48 3.62
CA THR A 20 -4.96 -11.08 2.33
C THR A 20 -5.93 -10.36 1.40
N LYS A 21 -7.18 -10.83 1.29
CA LYS A 21 -8.22 -10.23 0.43
C LYS A 21 -8.57 -8.78 0.80
N ASP A 22 -8.60 -8.48 2.10
CA ASP A 22 -9.05 -7.19 2.61
C ASP A 22 -7.92 -6.17 2.44
N VAL A 23 -6.69 -6.59 2.75
CA VAL A 23 -5.48 -5.79 2.52
C VAL A 23 -5.26 -5.49 1.04
N ILE A 24 -5.47 -6.46 0.13
CA ILE A 24 -5.42 -6.19 -1.32
C ILE A 24 -6.45 -5.12 -1.70
N THR A 25 -7.68 -5.22 -1.21
CA THR A 25 -8.77 -4.30 -1.54
C THR A 25 -8.42 -2.88 -1.12
N GLU A 26 -7.97 -2.69 0.11
CA GLU A 26 -7.57 -1.38 0.64
C GLU A 26 -6.32 -0.85 -0.06
N ALA A 27 -5.27 -1.67 -0.19
CA ALA A 27 -4.02 -1.28 -0.82
C ALA A 27 -4.23 -0.79 -2.26
N VAL A 28 -5.06 -1.48 -3.05
CA VAL A 28 -5.43 -1.05 -4.40
C VAL A 28 -6.24 0.24 -4.38
N TRP A 29 -7.18 0.39 -3.44
CA TRP A 29 -7.98 1.62 -3.32
C TRP A 29 -7.08 2.86 -3.06
N PHE A 30 -6.08 2.71 -2.19
CA PHE A 30 -5.11 3.77 -1.89
C PHE A 30 -4.10 3.96 -3.01
N ALA A 31 -3.63 2.89 -3.66
CA ALA A 31 -2.69 2.99 -4.77
C ALA A 31 -3.27 3.83 -5.93
N ASN A 32 -4.56 3.68 -6.23
CA ASN A 32 -5.27 4.51 -7.21
C ASN A 32 -5.38 6.00 -6.82
N ARG A 33 -5.16 6.33 -5.54
CA ARG A 33 -5.26 7.69 -4.98
C ARG A 33 -3.93 8.14 -4.39
N SER A 34 -2.82 7.58 -4.84
CA SER A 34 -1.49 7.87 -4.31
C SER A 34 -0.83 9.05 -5.03
N ALA A 35 -0.18 9.92 -4.27
CA ALA A 35 0.71 10.95 -4.80
C ALA A 35 2.02 10.32 -5.32
N PRO A 36 2.85 11.03 -6.10
CA PRO A 36 4.24 10.63 -6.33
C PRO A 36 4.96 10.40 -5.00
N HIS A 37 5.86 9.41 -4.95
CA HIS A 37 6.65 9.07 -3.75
C HIS A 37 5.83 8.63 -2.53
N THR A 38 4.58 8.18 -2.75
CA THR A 38 3.73 7.67 -1.67
C THR A 38 4.37 6.46 -1.00
N ARG A 39 4.26 6.39 0.33
CA ARG A 39 4.62 5.19 1.09
C ARG A 39 3.40 4.46 1.60
N ILE A 40 3.36 3.16 1.39
CA ILE A 40 2.40 2.25 2.00
C ILE A 40 3.18 1.35 2.96
N VAL A 41 2.80 1.41 4.23
CA VAL A 41 3.29 0.48 5.26
C VAL A 41 2.16 -0.50 5.58
N ILE A 42 2.47 -1.79 5.58
CA ILE A 42 1.52 -2.86 5.90
C ILE A 42 2.03 -3.60 7.12
N ASP A 43 1.17 -3.73 8.14
CA ASP A 43 1.46 -4.47 9.37
C ASP A 43 0.96 -5.93 9.29
N ASP A 44 1.39 -6.75 10.26
CA ASP A 44 1.00 -8.16 10.43
C ASP A 44 1.23 -9.03 9.18
N ILE A 45 2.33 -8.76 8.47
CA ILE A 45 2.67 -9.44 7.21
C ILE A 45 2.90 -10.95 7.40
N ASP A 46 3.15 -11.39 8.63
CA ASP A 46 3.31 -12.79 9.04
C ASP A 46 2.00 -13.60 8.98
N LYS A 47 0.85 -12.92 8.91
CA LYS A 47 -0.49 -13.54 8.88
C LYS A 47 -1.10 -13.58 7.48
N MET A 48 -0.38 -13.13 6.46
CA MET A 48 -0.92 -12.98 5.10
C MET A 48 0.11 -13.30 4.01
N GLU A 49 -0.39 -13.49 2.80
CA GLU A 49 0.44 -13.72 1.62
C GLU A 49 1.01 -12.40 1.10
N ILE A 50 1.96 -11.82 1.86
CA ILE A 50 2.49 -10.49 1.56
C ILE A 50 3.21 -10.40 0.22
N SER A 51 3.77 -11.52 -0.26
CA SER A 51 4.37 -11.64 -1.58
C SER A 51 3.36 -11.34 -2.71
N VAL A 52 2.10 -11.78 -2.55
CA VAL A 52 1.01 -11.52 -3.49
C VAL A 52 0.63 -10.05 -3.46
N ILE A 53 0.47 -9.46 -2.27
CA ILE A 53 0.12 -8.04 -2.11
C ILE A 53 1.22 -7.15 -2.71
N ALA A 54 2.49 -7.43 -2.41
CA ALA A 54 3.62 -6.68 -2.95
C ALA A 54 3.68 -6.79 -4.47
N HIS A 55 3.44 -7.99 -5.04
CA HIS A 55 3.37 -8.17 -6.49
C HIS A 55 2.22 -7.37 -7.11
N VAL A 56 1.02 -7.39 -6.52
CA VAL A 56 -0.12 -6.58 -6.98
C VAL A 56 0.23 -5.10 -7.00
N LEU A 57 0.91 -4.60 -5.97
CA LEU A 57 1.32 -3.19 -5.89
C LEU A 57 2.35 -2.77 -6.95
N THR A 58 3.08 -3.72 -7.57
CA THR A 58 3.96 -3.39 -8.70
C THR A 58 3.22 -2.88 -9.93
N PHE A 59 1.95 -3.25 -10.12
CA PHE A 59 1.10 -2.72 -11.19
C PHE A 59 0.71 -1.24 -10.99
N PHE A 60 1.03 -0.68 -9.81
CA PHE A 60 0.77 0.72 -9.43
C PHE A 60 2.06 1.50 -9.17
N ASP A 61 3.19 1.04 -9.72
CA ASP A 61 4.52 1.63 -9.59
C ASP A 61 5.11 1.63 -8.18
N PHE A 62 4.57 0.83 -7.27
CA PHE A 62 5.16 0.63 -5.95
C PHE A 62 6.27 -0.43 -6.00
N LYS A 63 7.29 -0.20 -5.18
CA LYS A 63 8.39 -1.13 -4.94
C LYS A 63 8.60 -1.26 -3.44
N THR A 64 8.84 -2.48 -2.97
CA THR A 64 9.35 -2.72 -1.60
C THR A 64 10.68 -2.00 -1.41
N ILE A 65 10.74 -1.12 -0.41
CA ILE A 65 11.97 -0.43 0.00
C ILE A 65 12.56 -1.02 1.28
N GLU A 66 11.71 -1.57 2.14
CA GLU A 66 12.12 -2.20 3.40
C GLU A 66 11.12 -3.29 3.79
N MET A 67 11.61 -4.36 4.40
CA MET A 67 10.81 -5.45 4.95
C MET A 67 11.46 -5.90 6.26
N GLY A 68 10.69 -5.86 7.33
CA GLY A 68 11.02 -6.45 8.62
C GLY A 68 10.21 -7.72 8.88
N ASP A 69 10.25 -8.20 10.12
CA ASP A 69 9.61 -9.48 10.49
C ASP A 69 8.08 -9.41 10.46
N THR A 70 7.50 -8.27 10.82
CA THR A 70 6.04 -8.08 10.92
C THR A 70 5.51 -6.97 10.00
N LYS A 71 6.39 -6.20 9.35
CA LYS A 71 6.03 -5.01 8.58
C LYS A 71 6.77 -4.93 7.25
N ILE A 72 6.09 -4.42 6.23
CA ILE A 72 6.70 -4.08 4.94
C ILE A 72 6.41 -2.62 4.61
N CYS A 73 7.37 -1.96 3.97
CA CYS A 73 7.24 -0.61 3.45
C CYS A 73 7.47 -0.63 1.93
N LEU A 74 6.49 -0.10 1.19
CA LEU A 74 6.55 0.07 -0.25
C LEU A 74 6.49 1.56 -0.60
N GLU A 75 7.28 1.97 -1.59
CA GLU A 75 7.30 3.35 -2.09
C GLU A 75 6.93 3.38 -3.57
N LYS A 76 6.08 4.34 -3.95
CA LYS A 76 5.74 4.61 -5.34
C LYS A 76 6.86 5.38 -6.03
N LYS A 77 7.30 4.89 -7.19
CA LYS A 77 8.29 5.58 -8.01
C LYS A 77 7.74 6.85 -8.65
#